data_AF-A0A178EXP1-F1
#
_entry.id   AF-A0A178EXP1-F1
#
_cell.length_a   1.000
_cell.length_b   1.000
_cell.length_c   1.000
_cell.angle_alpha   90.00
_cell.angle_beta   90.00
_cell.angle_gamma   90.00
#
_symmetry.space_group_name_H-M   'P 1'
#
loop_
_entity.id
_entity.type
_entity.pdbx_description
1 polymer ?
#
loop_
_entity_poly.entity_id
_entity_poly.type
_entity_poly.pdbx_seq_one_letter_code
_entity_poly.pdbx_strand_id
1 'polypeptide(L)' 'MYFNVTMKPGAPDEALAKAKESAKKTGGTIRHEYKLIRGFTVEYPNDHNLDDVLKSNDHIHVEQDGPGPAKKVTTTSAI' A
#
# COMPACT_ATOMS: atom_id res chain seq x y z
N MET A 1 -0.26 -9.07 2.14
CA MET A 1 -1.23 -8.06 1.65
C MET A 1 -0.58 -7.21 0.57
N TYR A 2 -1.33 -6.84 -0.48
CA TYR A 2 -0.82 -6.03 -1.60
C TYR A 2 -1.52 -4.68 -1.64
N PHE A 3 -0.80 -3.62 -2.00
CA PHE A 3 -1.35 -2.28 -2.17
C PHE A 3 -0.82 -1.64 -3.43
N ASN A 4 -1.72 -1.01 -4.18
CA ASN A 4 -1.38 -0.20 -5.34
C ASN A 4 -1.20 1.25 -4.90
N VAL A 5 -0.03 1.81 -5.18
CA VAL A 5 0.32 3.20 -4.91
C VAL A 5 0.49 3.91 -6.23
N THR A 6 -0.38 4.88 -6.52
CA THR A 6 -0.36 5.67 -7.75
C THR A 6 -0.21 7.15 -7.45
N MET A 7 0.48 7.89 -8.31
CA MET A 7 0.62 9.34 -8.16
C MET A 7 -0.62 10.06 -8.68
N LYS A 8 -1.03 11.11 -7.97
CA LYS A 8 -2.03 12.03 -8.46
C LYS A 8 -1.48 12.91 -9.61
N PRO A 9 -2.36 13.42 -10.49
CA PRO A 9 -1.96 14.39 -11.52
C PRO A 9 -1.28 15.61 -10.90
N GLY A 10 -0.19 16.10 -11.50
CA GLY A 10 0.55 17.26 -11.01
C GLY A 10 1.45 17.01 -9.79
N ALA A 11 1.46 15.80 -9.22
CA ALA A 11 2.40 15.46 -8.16
C ALA A 11 3.86 15.46 -8.69
N PRO A 12 4.84 15.95 -7.90
CA PRO A 12 6.23 16.04 -8.34
C PRO A 12 6.88 14.66 -8.43
N ASP A 13 7.81 14.46 -9.37
CA ASP A 13 8.41 13.14 -9.60
C ASP A 13 9.20 12.61 -8.40
N GLU A 14 9.73 13.51 -7.55
CA GLU A 14 10.37 13.12 -6.28
C GLU A 14 9.42 12.42 -5.31
N ALA A 15 8.11 12.69 -5.39
CA ALA A 15 7.15 12.11 -4.46
C ALA A 15 6.96 10.61 -4.72
N LEU A 16 7.17 10.13 -5.96
CA LEU A 16 7.19 8.69 -6.25
C LEU A 16 8.38 8.01 -5.57
N ALA A 17 9.55 8.62 -5.66
CA ALA A 17 10.77 8.09 -5.04
C ALA A 17 10.63 8.04 -3.52
N LYS A 18 10.14 9.13 -2.91
CA LYS A 18 9.84 9.21 -1.48
C LYS A 18 8.81 8.15 -1.06
N ALA A 19 7.74 7.97 -1.82
CA ALA A 19 6.73 6.94 -1.51
C ALA A 19 7.33 5.52 -1.55
N LYS A 20 8.16 5.20 -2.55
CA LYS A 20 8.86 3.90 -2.61
C LYS A 20 9.81 3.71 -1.43
N GLU A 21 10.54 4.74 -1.04
CA GLU A 21 11.44 4.69 0.11
C GLU A 21 10.67 4.49 1.42
N SER A 22 9.59 5.24 1.63
CA SER A 22 8.72 5.10 2.79
C SER A 22 8.13 3.69 2.88
N ALA A 23 7.60 3.16 1.76
CA ALA A 23 7.08 1.79 1.68
C ALA A 23 8.12 0.76 2.17
N LYS A 24 9.35 0.85 1.66
CA LYS A 24 10.47 -0.02 2.06
C LYS A 24 10.84 0.14 3.53
N LYS A 25 10.91 1.38 4.02
CA LYS A 25 11.24 1.69 5.42
C LYS A 25 10.21 1.12 6.40
N THR A 26 8.95 1.05 5.98
CA THR A 26 7.84 0.45 6.75
C THR A 26 7.77 -1.07 6.58
N GLY A 27 8.76 -1.73 5.98
CA GLY A 27 8.76 -3.19 5.82
C GLY A 27 8.01 -3.71 4.60
N GLY A 28 7.61 -2.82 3.68
CA GLY A 28 7.01 -3.18 2.41
C GLY A 28 8.05 -3.60 1.37
N THR A 29 7.70 -4.53 0.48
CA THR A 29 8.52 -4.95 -0.67
C THR A 29 7.87 -4.48 -1.97
N ILE A 30 8.61 -3.78 -2.82
CA ILE A 30 8.11 -3.37 -4.14
C ILE A 30 8.05 -4.61 -5.04
N ARG A 31 6.87 -4.94 -5.55
CA ARG A 31 6.64 -6.13 -6.39
C ARG A 31 6.48 -5.80 -7.86
N HIS A 32 5.89 -4.65 -8.16
CA HIS A 32 5.64 -4.22 -9.52
C HIS A 32 5.79 -2.72 -9.67
N GLU A 33 6.31 -2.27 -10.81
CA GLU A 33 6.39 -0.86 -11.18
C GLU A 33 5.66 -0.65 -12.50
N TYR A 34 4.72 0.28 -12.51
CA TYR A 34 3.91 0.54 -13.68
C TYR A 34 4.69 1.38 -14.70
N LYS A 35 4.67 0.96 -15.96
CA LYS A 35 5.32 1.70 -17.07
C LYS A 35 4.44 2.83 -17.61
N LEU A 36 3.12 2.63 -17.60
CA LEU A 36 2.15 3.55 -18.22
C LEU A 36 1.65 4.62 -17.25
N ILE A 37 1.46 4.25 -15.98
CA ILE A 37 1.04 5.15 -14.91
C ILE A 37 2.17 5.32 -13.91
N ARG A 38 2.25 6.49 -13.28
CA ARG A 38 3.25 6.73 -12.23
C ARG A 38 2.80 6.01 -10.96
N GLY A 39 3.33 4.82 -10.69
CA GLY A 39 2.97 4.06 -9.49
C GLY A 39 3.68 2.71 -9.37
N PHE A 40 3.38 2.00 -8.28
CA PHE A 40 3.93 0.69 -7.97
C PHE A 40 2.97 -0.14 -7.11
N THR A 41 3.17 -1.45 -7.10
CA THR A 41 2.55 -2.36 -6.13
C THR A 41 3.55 -2.68 -5.03
N VAL A 42 3.12 -2.55 -3.77
CA VAL A 42 3.88 -2.94 -2.59
C VAL A 42 3.21 -4.11 -1.89
N GLU A 43 4.00 -5.08 -1.46
CA GLU A 43 3.58 -6.19 -0.62
C GLU A 43 4.02 -5.94 0.83
N TYR A 44 3.09 -6.11 1.75
CA TYR A 44 3.34 -6.17 3.19
C TYR A 44 3.02 -7.56 3.75
N PRO A 45 3.71 -8.02 4.82
CA PRO A 45 3.34 -9.22 5.55
C PRO A 45 1.88 -9.20 6.04
N ASN A 46 1.23 -10.36 6.19
CA ASN A 46 -0.20 -10.41 6.58
C ASN A 46 -0.45 -9.99 8.04
N ASP A 47 0.57 -10.08 8.89
CA ASP A 47 0.60 -9.66 10.29
C ASP A 47 1.13 -8.22 10.45
N HIS A 48 1.45 -7.53 9.34
CA HIS A 48 1.91 -6.16 9.38
C HIS A 48 0.83 -5.21 9.91
N ASN A 49 1.26 -4.21 10.68
CA ASN A 49 0.36 -3.20 11.21
C ASN A 49 -0.15 -2.28 10.08
N LEU A 50 -1.47 -2.20 9.91
CA LEU A 50 -2.07 -1.39 8.85
C LEU A 50 -1.85 0.11 9.05
N ASP A 51 -1.55 0.56 10.28
CA ASP A 51 -1.24 1.96 10.55
C ASP A 51 0.10 2.42 9.94
N ASP A 52 1.03 1.49 9.72
CA ASP A 52 2.34 1.75 9.12
C ASP A 52 2.30 1.71 7.59
N VAL A 53 1.20 1.26 6.99
CA VAL A 53 1.00 1.28 5.53
C VAL A 53 0.81 2.72 5.05
N LEU A 54 1.37 3.03 3.88
CA LEU A 54 1.18 4.32 3.21
C LEU A 54 -0.31 4.67 3.10
N LYS A 55 -0.64 5.93 3.39
CA LYS A 55 -2.01 6.45 3.29
C LYS A 55 -2.10 7.43 2.12
N SER A 56 -3.27 7.47 1.47
CA SER A 56 -3.56 8.45 0.42
C SER A 56 -3.38 9.88 0.95
N ASN A 57 -2.78 10.78 0.16
CA ASN A 57 -2.57 12.19 0.49
C ASN A 57 -2.65 13.06 -0.78
N ASP A 58 -2.19 14.32 -0.76
CA ASP A 58 -2.22 15.24 -1.90
C ASP A 58 -1.44 14.76 -3.14
N HIS A 59 -0.45 13.88 -2.97
CA HIS A 59 0.44 13.44 -4.04
C HIS A 59 0.26 11.97 -4.43
N ILE A 60 -0.22 11.12 -3.52
CA ILE A 60 -0.39 9.69 -3.76
C ILE A 60 -1.82 9.22 -3.46
N HIS A 61 -2.26 8.24 -4.24
CA HIS A 61 -3.43 7.42 -3.98
C HIS A 61 -2.96 6.01 -3.63
N VAL A 62 -3.51 5.46 -2.55
CA VAL A 62 -3.21 4.11 -2.06
C VAL A 62 -4.52 3.34 -1.93
N GLU A 63 -4.55 2.15 -2.55
CA GLU A 63 -5.65 1.20 -2.46
C GLU A 63 -5.11 -0.21 -2.20
N GLN A 64 -5.90 -1.07 -1.55
CA GLN A 64 -5.53 -2.48 -1.40
C GLN A 64 -5.81 -3.25 -2.69
N ASP A 65 -4.86 -4.06 -3.10
CA ASP A 65 -4.93 -4.90 -4.30
C ASP A 65 -5.55 -6.28 -3.95
N GLY A 66 -6.67 -6.61 -4.58
CA GLY A 66 -7.42 -7.87 -4.35
C GLY A 66 -8.41 -7.85 -3.17
N PRO A 67 -9.10 -8.98 -2.87
CA PRO A 67 -10.11 -9.00 -1.83
C PRO A 67 -9.48 -8.56 -0.50
N GLY A 68 -10.15 -7.62 0.18
CA GLY A 68 -9.71 -6.98 1.41
C GLY A 68 -9.20 -7.98 2.46
N PRO A 69 -8.54 -7.52 3.55
CA PRO A 69 -8.12 -8.44 4.59
C PRO A 69 -9.40 -9.15 5.05
N ALA A 70 -9.40 -10.48 5.00
CA ALA A 70 -10.55 -11.25 5.46
C ALA A 70 -10.90 -10.66 6.82
N LYS A 71 -12.10 -10.06 6.95
CA LYS A 71 -12.61 -9.61 8.26
C LYS A 71 -12.30 -10.75 9.20
N LYS A 72 -11.46 -10.53 10.22
CA LYS A 72 -11.24 -11.56 11.24
C LYS A 72 -12.64 -11.96 11.67
N VAL A 73 -13.08 -13.15 11.27
CA VAL A 73 -14.33 -13.72 11.74
C VAL A 73 -14.03 -13.93 13.20
N THR A 74 -14.47 -13.00 14.04
CA THR A 74 -14.48 -13.19 15.48
C THR A 74 -15.48 -14.29 15.71
N THR A 75 -15.01 -15.54 15.61
CA THR A 75 -15.71 -16.70 16.12
C THR A 75 -15.77 -16.49 17.62
N THR A 76 -16.82 -15.80 18.06
CA THR A 76 -17.29 -15.90 19.44
C THR A 76 -17.69 -17.36 19.62
N SER A 77 -16.74 -18.17 20.07
CA SER A 77 -17.07 -19.44 20.71
C SER A 77 -17.88 -19.09 21.95
N ALA A 78 -19.20 -19.16 21.82
CA ALA A 78 -20.09 -19.28 22.96
C ALA A 78 -19.83 -20.66 23.59
N ILE A 79 -19.36 -20.64 24.83
CA ILE A 79 -19.50 -21.73 25.80
C ILE A 79 -20.54 -21.29 26.82
#